data_AF-A0A921BH46-F1
#
_entry.id   AF-A0A921BH46-F1
#
_cell.length_a   1.000
_cell.length_b   1.000
_cell.length_c   1.000
_cell.angle_alpha   90.00
_cell.angle_beta   90.00
_cell.angle_gamma   90.00
#
_symmetry.space_group_name_H-M   'P 1'
#
loop_
_entity.id
_entity.type
_entity.pdbx_description
1 polymer ?
#
loop_
_entity_poly.entity_id
_entity_poly.type
_entity_poly.pdbx_seq_one_letter_code
_entity_poly.pdbx_strand_id
1 'polypeptide(L)'
;MDGEQSITDHITTVPSPGHTPGHTSLRISSNGEEALILGDVLHNPVQAHETDWVSRADMDPAQTRSPGVHLWINLKETEPW
;
A
#
# COMPACT_ATOMS: atom_id res chain seq x y z
N MET A 1 7.53 5.30 10.40
CA MET A 1 6.74 6.46 10.87
C MET A 1 5.57 5.89 11.67
N ASP A 2 5.20 6.55 12.77
CA ASP A 2 4.08 6.08 13.59
C ASP A 2 2.78 6.67 13.05
N GLY A 3 2.04 5.87 12.27
CA GLY A 3 0.73 6.26 11.72
C GLY A 3 0.78 7.11 10.45
N GLU A 4 -0.41 7.50 9.98
CA GLU A 4 -0.55 8.39 8.83
C GLU A 4 -0.09 9.82 9.16
N GLN A 5 0.59 10.46 8.21
CA GLN A 5 1.02 11.85 8.34
C GLN A 5 0.79 12.63 7.05
N SER A 6 0.09 13.76 7.14
CA SER A 6 -0.05 14.72 6.03
C SER A 6 1.30 15.39 5.74
N ILE A 7 1.68 15.39 4.46
CA ILE A 7 2.87 16.09 3.93
C ILE A 7 2.45 17.41 3.28
N THR A 8 1.32 17.40 2.57
CA THR A 8 0.65 18.56 1.99
C THR A 8 -0.86 18.38 2.13
N ASP A 9 -1.64 19.36 1.68
CA ASP A 9 -3.11 19.26 1.61
C ASP A 9 -3.60 18.11 0.71
N HIS A 10 -2.74 17.62 -0.19
CA HIS A 10 -3.08 16.58 -1.15
C HIS A 10 -2.33 15.27 -0.95
N ILE A 11 -1.31 15.22 -0.10
CA ILE A 11 -0.42 14.05 0.05
C ILE A 11 -0.36 13.64 1.51
N THR A 12 -0.72 12.38 1.78
CA THR A 12 -0.64 11.75 3.10
C THR A 12 0.19 10.49 3.03
N THR A 13 1.09 10.30 3.99
CA THR A 13 1.80 9.03 4.16
C THR A 13 0.89 7.99 4.78
N VAL A 14 1.02 6.75 4.33
CA VAL A 14 0.25 5.61 4.80
C VAL A 14 1.24 4.51 5.17
N PRO A 15 1.40 4.16 6.45
CA PRO A 15 2.28 3.08 6.86
C PRO A 15 1.90 1.76 6.17
N SER A 16 2.88 1.14 5.53
CA SER A 16 2.75 -0.17 4.89
C SER A 16 3.98 -1.03 5.21
N PRO A 17 4.25 -1.28 6.50
CA PRO A 17 5.47 -1.96 6.93
C PRO A 17 5.41 -3.45 6.56
N GLY A 18 6.59 -4.05 6.41
CA GLY A 18 6.73 -5.46 6.01
C GLY A 18 7.92 -5.64 5.08
N HIS A 19 7.91 -4.95 3.93
CA HIS A 19 9.07 -4.93 3.02
C HIS A 19 10.32 -4.41 3.75
N THR A 20 10.16 -3.27 4.43
CA THR A 20 11.07 -2.80 5.48
C THR A 20 10.25 -2.31 6.67
N PRO A 21 10.82 -2.20 7.89
CA PRO A 21 10.08 -1.71 9.06
C PRO A 21 9.52 -0.29 8.91
N GLY A 22 10.17 0.54 8.09
CA GLY A 22 9.78 1.93 7.83
C GLY A 22 9.03 2.14 6.52
N HIS A 23 8.64 1.07 5.81
CA HIS A 23 7.99 1.18 4.51
C HIS A 23 6.64 1.92 4.62
N THR A 24 6.42 2.85 3.69
CA THR A 24 5.28 3.78 3.68
C THR A 24 4.84 4.00 2.24
N SER A 25 3.55 3.88 2.00
CA SER A 25 2.87 4.26 0.76
C SER A 25 2.41 5.73 0.83
N LEU A 26 2.03 6.32 -0.30
CA LEU A 26 1.51 7.70 -0.34
C LEU A 26 0.10 7.73 -0.91
N ARG A 27 -0.85 8.28 -0.16
CA ARG A 27 -2.18 8.63 -0.66
C ARG A 27 -2.14 10.04 -1.24
N ILE A 28 -2.62 10.17 -2.48
CA ILE A 28 -2.80 11.43 -3.18
C ILE A 28 -4.30 11.64 -3.36
N SER A 29 -4.84 12.76 -2.88
CA SER A 29 -6.27 13.07 -3.00
C SER A 29 -6.45 14.45 -3.66
N SER A 30 -7.24 14.52 -4.72
CA SER A 30 -7.51 15.77 -5.45
C SER A 30 -8.84 15.70 -6.19
N ASN A 31 -9.65 16.76 -6.11
CA ASN A 31 -10.96 16.86 -6.79
C ASN A 31 -11.90 15.66 -6.54
N GLY A 32 -11.86 15.06 -5.35
CA GLY A 32 -12.66 13.88 -5.00
C GLY A 32 -12.13 12.54 -5.54
N GLU A 33 -11.04 12.57 -6.30
CA GLU A 33 -10.31 11.39 -6.74
C GLU A 33 -9.17 11.06 -5.78
N GLU A 34 -8.86 9.77 -5.67
CA GLU A 34 -7.74 9.26 -4.88
C GLU A 34 -6.86 8.30 -5.67
N ALA A 35 -5.56 8.40 -5.44
CA ALA A 35 -4.56 7.49 -5.96
C ALA A 35 -3.60 7.09 -4.83
N LEU A 36 -3.04 5.89 -4.93
CA LEU A 36 -2.07 5.37 -3.97
C LEU A 36 -0.77 5.00 -4.67
N ILE A 37 0.34 5.58 -4.23
CA ILE A 37 1.68 5.14 -4.62
C ILE A 37 2.09 4.07 -3.62
N LEU A 38 2.07 2.81 -4.07
CA LEU A 38 2.30 1.66 -3.22
C LEU A 38 3.75 1.55 -2.72
N GLY A 39 4.75 1.93 -3.53
CA GLY A 39 6.14 1.55 -3.28
C GLY A 39 6.34 0.06 -3.52
N ASP A 40 7.10 -0.61 -2.67
CA ASP A 40 7.50 -2.03 -2.83
C ASP A 40 6.52 -3.01 -2.15
N VAL A 41 5.25 -2.60 -1.96
CA VAL A 41 4.18 -3.50 -1.46
C VAL A 41 3.99 -4.70 -2.39
N LEU A 42 4.05 -4.48 -3.71
CA LEU A 42 3.91 -5.51 -4.74
C LEU A 42 5.08 -5.45 -5.72
N HIS A 43 5.60 -6.61 -6.09
CA HIS A 43 6.71 -6.76 -7.02
C HIS A 43 6.28 -7.39 -8.36
N ASN A 44 5.14 -8.08 -8.38
CA ASN A 44 4.55 -8.68 -9.57
C ASN A 44 3.03 -8.45 -9.61
N PRO A 45 2.43 -8.19 -10.79
CA PRO A 45 0.97 -8.02 -10.92
C PRO A 45 0.12 -9.15 -10.33
N VAL A 46 0.62 -10.39 -10.29
CA VAL A 46 -0.09 -11.52 -9.69
C VAL A 46 -0.40 -11.28 -8.21
N GLN A 47 0.43 -10.53 -7.49
CA GLN A 47 0.24 -10.25 -6.07
C GLN A 47 -0.93 -9.29 -5.80
N ALA A 48 -1.46 -8.61 -6.83
CA ALA A 48 -2.71 -7.86 -6.71
C ALA A 48 -3.93 -8.78 -6.60
N HIS A 49 -3.83 -10.02 -7.09
CA HIS A 49 -4.88 -11.03 -6.97
C HIS A 49 -4.56 -12.05 -5.86
N GLU A 50 -3.29 -12.41 -5.72
CA GLU A 50 -2.77 -13.35 -4.73
C GLU A 50 -2.15 -12.58 -3.57
N THR A 51 -2.98 -11.88 -2.82
CA THR A 51 -2.51 -10.85 -1.88
C THR A 51 -1.71 -11.43 -0.69
N ASP A 52 -1.89 -12.72 -0.38
CA ASP A 52 -1.11 -13.43 0.64
C ASP A 52 0.33 -13.77 0.19
N TRP A 53 0.67 -13.56 -1.08
CA TRP A 53 1.99 -13.84 -1.63
C TRP A 53 2.95 -12.68 -1.33
N VAL A 54 4.09 -13.01 -0.74
CA VAL A 54 5.11 -12.05 -0.29
C VAL A 54 6.37 -12.16 -1.11
N SER A 55 7.15 -11.09 -1.13
CA SER A 55 8.47 -11.10 -1.75
C SER A 55 9.48 -11.77 -0.82
N ARG A 56 10.45 -12.48 -1.40
CA ARG A 56 11.62 -12.96 -0.64
C ARG A 56 12.42 -11.79 -0.04
N ALA A 57 12.30 -10.60 -0.61
CA ALA A 57 13.00 -9.40 -0.14
C ALA A 57 12.35 -8.77 1.10
N ASP A 58 11.14 -9.21 1.49
CA ASP A 58 10.44 -8.63 2.64
C ASP A 58 11.14 -9.00 3.95
N MET A 59 11.44 -7.97 4.76
CA MET A 59 12.09 -8.15 6.06
C MET A 59 11.16 -8.79 7.10
N ASP A 60 9.85 -8.53 7.00
CA ASP A 60 8.81 -9.16 7.82
C ASP A 60 7.64 -9.64 6.94
N PRO A 61 7.71 -10.89 6.44
CA PRO A 61 6.65 -11.50 5.65
C PRO A 61 5.31 -11.64 6.36
N ALA A 62 5.29 -11.73 7.70
CA ALA A 62 4.05 -11.83 8.46
C ALA A 62 3.34 -10.47 8.49
N GLN A 63 4.11 -9.39 8.62
CA GLN A 63 3.58 -8.03 8.58
C GLN A 63 3.14 -7.61 7.17
N THR A 64 3.87 -7.99 6.11
CA THR A 64 3.45 -7.76 4.72
C THR A 64 2.07 -8.38 4.43
N ARG A 65 1.80 -9.57 4.98
CA ARG A 65 0.51 -10.26 4.82
C ARG A 65 -0.64 -9.64 5.62
N SER A 66 -0.40 -8.61 6.42
CA SER A 66 -1.41 -8.09 7.31
C SER A 66 -2.61 -7.48 6.53
N PRO A 67 -3.85 -7.59 7.07
CA PRO A 67 -5.05 -7.08 6.41
C PRO A 67 -5.01 -5.57 6.11
N GLY A 68 -4.21 -4.80 6.86
CA GLY A 68 -4.07 -3.36 6.66
C GLY A 68 -3.44 -3.01 5.31
N VAL A 69 -2.38 -3.72 4.91
CA VAL A 69 -1.72 -3.54 3.59
C VAL A 69 -2.65 -3.99 2.46
N HIS A 70 -3.41 -5.05 2.69
CA HIS A 70 -4.38 -5.60 1.74
C HIS A 70 -5.55 -4.66 1.44
N LEU A 71 -6.04 -3.94 2.46
CA LEU A 71 -7.13 -2.99 2.30
C LEU A 71 -6.81 -1.92 1.25
N TRP A 72 -5.55 -1.47 1.21
CA TRP A 72 -5.08 -0.46 0.27
C TRP A 72 -5.02 -0.93 -1.18
N ILE A 73 -4.73 -2.21 -1.41
CA ILE A 73 -4.70 -2.82 -2.76
C ILE A 73 -6.11 -2.88 -3.35
N ASN A 74 -7.13 -3.08 -2.50
CA ASN A 74 -8.52 -3.26 -2.93
C ASN A 74 -9.28 -1.95 -3.22
N LEU A 75 -8.65 -0.77 -3.12
CA LEU A 75 -9.34 0.53 -3.22
C LEU A 75 -9.86 0.89 -4.63
N LYS A 76 -9.71 0.05 -5.65
CA LYS A 76 -10.25 0.28 -7.00
C LYS A 76 -10.75 -1.00 -7.69
N GLU A 77 -11.69 -1.73 -7.08
CA GLU A 77 -12.60 -2.62 -7.82
C GLU A 77 -13.81 -1.85 -8.42
N THR A 78 -13.69 -0.55 -8.69
CA THR A 78 -14.78 0.21 -9.34
C THR A 78 -14.52 0.37 -10.83
N GLU A 79 -15.33 -0.40 -11.57
CA GLU A 79 -15.62 -0.41 -13.01
C GLU A 79 -14.74 -1.29 -13.93
N PRO A 80 -15.33 -2.28 -14.64
CA PRO A 80 -14.65 -2.99 -15.71
C PRO A 80 -14.42 -2.05 -16.89
N TRP A 81 -13.24 -2.18 -17.50
CA TRP A 81 -12.73 -1.40 -18.64
C TRP A 81 -13.78 -1.01 -19.69
#